data_AF-A0A1L0BRZ2-F1
#
_entry.id   AF-A0A1L0BRZ2-F1
#
_cell.length_a   1.000
_cell.length_b   1.000
_cell.length_c   1.000
_cell.angle_alpha   90.00
_cell.angle_beta   90.00
_cell.angle_gamma   90.00
#
_symmetry.space_group_name_H-M   'P 1'
#
loop_
_entity.id
_entity.type
_entity.pdbx_description
1 polymer ?
#
loop_
_entity_poly.entity_id
_entity_poly.type
_entity_poly.pdbx_seq_one_letter_code
_entity_poly.pdbx_strand_id
1 'polypeptide(L)'
;MSQTWLRGPVCGVDNCRSRLYRLSAGRKFCQFGHVMEGNFEFDDDDGEQYVQTRRLNILLTDTGFGASASQATEKARSTNTKRLYGRSGKIHLLRCLQYVLKTVTPKVVDLLYPDMEQRRKDKFKRDLTVVVKLMWVRCMEKVLAGAGVRLADLYPLIFLAIRLLNTYPVYVDDMLVILRENKVPYINALQMLPKDMQLLLSLATMALLTNSAIPLDDAFYKYVAKMATMVAPAKFWNISVEYFYPNVFSLFADLELDAPKLMVVFHRIVSRTSPTLLALKISGPSGLPDGKYLGMMYLIIKIYFVGSPTVVDFDLWLSWLQNQGARLPCFEDRNHCMDPKTLLDLSDEQTDEYCNWIYDNLLTGKHEEDLENVSPMESRLFKIFALKKEALINKPSEEIPMEIPKRSDTAKPPFKRVFNDLDLSHVSLMETHLSHYFCVRYGLKTRTFEEMVDMAESQLLQLIKTDELI
;
A
#
# COMPACT_ATOMS: atom_id res chain seq x y z
N MET A 1 54.18 -42.13 50.10
CA MET A 1 52.87 -41.47 49.97
C MET A 1 53.06 -40.22 49.13
N SER A 2 52.52 -40.16 47.92
CA SER A 2 52.66 -39.02 47.02
C SER A 2 51.85 -37.83 47.55
N GLN A 3 52.51 -36.74 47.92
CA GLN A 3 51.82 -35.51 48.32
C GLN A 3 51.15 -34.86 47.10
N THR A 4 49.83 -34.73 47.13
CA THR A 4 49.04 -34.04 46.11
C THR A 4 49.22 -32.53 46.25
N TRP A 5 49.87 -31.91 45.27
CA TRP A 5 50.05 -30.46 45.21
C TRP A 5 48.85 -29.78 44.57
N LEU A 6 48.35 -28.72 45.21
CA LEU A 6 47.25 -27.86 44.75
C LEU A 6 47.84 -26.61 44.07
N ARG A 7 47.24 -26.15 42.96
CA ARG A 7 47.61 -24.86 42.36
C ARG A 7 46.78 -23.72 42.93
N GLY A 8 47.44 -22.65 43.34
CA GLY A 8 46.84 -21.44 43.90
C GLY A 8 47.52 -20.14 43.41
N PRO A 9 47.25 -18.99 44.05
CA PRO A 9 47.92 -17.72 43.79
C PRO A 9 49.42 -17.80 44.14
N VAL A 10 50.20 -16.80 43.74
CA VAL A 10 51.64 -16.76 44.07
C VAL A 10 51.82 -16.54 45.58
N CYS A 11 52.74 -17.30 46.21
CA CYS A 11 52.97 -17.27 47.66
C CYS A 11 53.39 -15.88 48.16
N GLY A 12 54.29 -15.20 47.45
CA GLY A 12 54.63 -13.79 47.73
C GLY A 12 55.50 -13.55 48.96
N VAL A 13 55.49 -14.44 49.96
CA VAL A 13 56.38 -14.39 51.14
C VAL A 13 57.83 -14.50 50.67
N ASP A 14 58.67 -13.53 51.07
CA ASP A 14 60.07 -13.38 50.63
C ASP A 14 60.27 -13.48 49.11
N ASN A 15 59.33 -12.89 48.35
CA ASN A 15 59.33 -12.91 46.88
C ASN A 15 59.23 -14.32 46.26
N CYS A 16 58.70 -15.28 47.01
CA CYS A 16 58.50 -16.66 46.56
C CYS A 16 57.48 -16.73 45.42
N ARG A 17 57.92 -17.24 44.26
CA ARG A 17 57.10 -17.37 43.04
C ARG A 17 56.28 -18.66 42.96
N SER A 18 56.31 -19.49 44.01
CA SER A 18 55.56 -20.76 44.01
C SER A 18 54.06 -20.52 43.94
N ARG A 19 53.40 -21.36 43.14
CA ARG A 19 51.94 -21.47 43.04
C ARG A 19 51.43 -22.83 43.48
N LEU A 20 52.33 -23.69 43.97
CA LEU A 20 52.02 -25.05 44.40
C LEU A 20 51.97 -25.08 45.91
N TYR A 21 50.85 -25.57 46.45
CA TYR A 21 50.58 -25.67 47.87
C TYR A 21 50.25 -27.09 48.26
N ARG A 22 50.62 -27.47 49.48
CA ARG A 22 50.17 -28.69 50.14
C ARG A 22 49.44 -28.33 51.43
N LEU A 23 48.42 -29.09 51.76
CA LEU A 23 47.72 -29.00 53.04
C LEU A 23 48.40 -29.89 54.07
N SER A 24 48.63 -29.36 55.26
CA SER A 24 49.13 -30.11 56.41
C SER A 24 48.61 -29.45 57.68
N ALA A 25 47.93 -30.21 58.54
CA ALA A 25 47.37 -29.73 59.81
C ALA A 25 46.51 -28.45 59.68
N GLY A 26 45.59 -28.41 58.71
CA GLY A 26 44.68 -27.28 58.47
C GLY A 26 45.34 -26.01 57.93
N ARG A 27 46.62 -26.06 57.57
CA ARG A 27 47.38 -24.93 56.99
C ARG A 27 47.94 -25.29 55.62
N LYS A 28 47.96 -24.30 54.73
CA LYS A 28 48.53 -24.42 53.37
C LYS A 28 49.98 -23.94 53.36
N PHE A 29 50.87 -24.84 52.94
CA PHE A 29 52.30 -24.59 52.78
C PHE A 29 52.65 -24.54 51.30
N CYS A 30 53.42 -23.54 50.86
CA CYS A 30 53.93 -23.52 49.51
C CYS A 30 55.00 -24.61 49.31
N GLN A 31 55.38 -24.91 48.06
CA GLN A 31 56.42 -25.89 47.73
C GLN A 31 57.75 -25.65 48.45
N PHE A 32 58.06 -24.41 48.78
CA PHE A 32 59.30 -24.02 49.47
C PHE A 32 59.14 -23.91 50.99
N GLY A 33 58.00 -24.33 51.54
CA GLY A 33 57.79 -24.44 52.98
C GLY A 33 57.24 -23.19 53.67
N HIS A 34 56.92 -22.12 52.94
CA HIS A 34 56.28 -20.93 53.53
C HIS A 34 54.82 -21.20 53.86
N VAL A 35 54.40 -20.74 55.03
CA VAL A 35 53.01 -20.81 55.48
C VAL A 35 52.24 -19.64 54.87
N MET A 36 51.08 -19.92 54.27
CA MET A 36 50.15 -18.86 53.90
C MET A 36 49.32 -18.45 55.10
N GLU A 37 49.53 -17.23 55.60
CA GLU A 37 48.75 -16.65 56.69
C GLU A 37 47.34 -16.28 56.21
N GLY A 38 46.33 -16.54 57.05
CA GLY A 38 44.93 -16.16 56.78
C GLY A 38 44.12 -17.13 55.92
N ASN A 39 44.71 -18.23 55.44
CA ASN A 39 43.98 -19.27 54.69
C ASN A 39 43.70 -20.47 55.61
N PHE A 40 42.54 -20.41 56.27
CA PHE A 40 42.04 -21.49 57.12
C PHE A 40 41.21 -22.45 56.27
N GLU A 41 41.40 -23.75 56.50
CA GLU A 41 40.52 -24.79 55.99
C GLU A 41 39.23 -24.76 56.82
N PHE A 42 38.12 -24.44 56.17
CA PHE A 42 36.79 -24.60 56.74
C PHE A 42 36.31 -25.99 56.33
N ASP A 43 36.57 -26.98 57.19
CA ASP A 43 35.80 -28.22 57.16
C ASP A 43 34.49 -27.94 57.90
N ASP A 44 33.40 -27.85 57.15
CA ASP A 44 32.07 -27.91 57.75
C ASP A 44 31.83 -29.39 58.12
N ASP A 45 31.94 -29.73 59.40
CA ASP A 45 31.48 -31.02 59.92
C ASP A 45 29.97 -31.12 59.58
N ASP A 46 29.62 -32.01 58.64
CA ASP A 46 28.25 -32.24 58.18
C ASP A 46 27.38 -32.80 59.33
N GLY A 47 26.90 -31.89 60.19
CA GLY A 47 25.85 -32.14 61.16
C GLY A 47 24.51 -32.28 60.45
N GLU A 48 23.72 -33.27 60.89
CA GLU A 48 22.46 -33.67 60.26
C GLU A 48 21.55 -32.47 59.92
N GLN A 49 21.16 -32.42 58.64
CA GLN A 49 20.03 -31.68 58.06
C GLN A 49 20.31 -30.23 57.57
N TYR A 50 21.02 -30.11 56.45
CA TYR A 50 21.15 -28.87 55.67
C TYR A 50 19.94 -28.62 54.75
N VAL A 51 19.22 -27.51 54.92
CA VAL A 51 18.22 -27.01 53.95
C VAL A 51 18.83 -25.89 53.13
N GLN A 52 19.07 -26.15 51.85
CA GLN A 52 19.77 -25.24 50.93
C GLN A 52 18.90 -24.00 50.60
N THR A 53 19.29 -22.80 51.07
CA THR A 53 18.63 -21.55 50.69
C THR A 53 19.29 -20.88 49.50
N ARG A 54 18.47 -20.43 48.53
CA ARG A 54 18.79 -19.62 47.32
C ARG A 54 20.12 -19.95 46.60
N ARG A 55 20.02 -20.60 45.43
CA ARG A 55 21.14 -20.85 44.52
C ARG A 55 21.86 -19.55 44.12
N LEU A 56 23.05 -19.33 44.67
CA LEU A 56 24.07 -18.44 44.11
C LEU A 56 25.01 -19.31 43.26
N ASN A 57 25.21 -18.97 41.98
CA ASN A 57 26.21 -19.61 41.12
C ASN A 57 27.62 -19.13 41.50
N ILE A 58 28.06 -19.43 42.71
CA ILE A 58 29.46 -19.26 43.12
C ILE A 58 30.11 -20.62 42.86
N LEU A 59 30.87 -20.71 41.77
CA LEU A 59 31.74 -21.86 41.53
C LEU A 59 32.95 -21.72 42.46
N LEU A 60 32.85 -22.24 43.69
CA LEU A 60 34.03 -22.49 44.49
C LEU A 60 34.81 -23.63 43.84
N THR A 61 36.03 -23.35 43.41
CA THR A 61 36.98 -24.42 43.12
C THR A 61 37.38 -25.07 44.44
N ASP A 62 37.39 -26.41 44.47
CA ASP A 62 37.64 -27.33 45.60
C ASP A 62 39.01 -27.16 46.31
N THR A 63 39.70 -26.06 46.07
CA THR A 63 41.04 -25.75 46.59
C THR A 63 41.03 -24.62 47.61
N GLY A 64 39.85 -24.07 47.94
CA GLY A 64 39.68 -22.96 48.90
C GLY A 64 40.35 -21.65 48.48
N PHE A 65 40.83 -21.55 47.24
CA PHE A 65 41.26 -20.29 46.64
C PHE A 65 40.12 -19.79 45.76
N GLY A 66 39.35 -18.82 46.25
CA GLY A 66 38.24 -18.22 45.51
C GLY A 66 38.74 -17.51 44.25
N ALA A 67 38.83 -18.24 43.13
CA ALA A 67 39.14 -17.67 41.84
C ALA A 67 37.82 -17.45 41.08
N SER A 68 37.39 -16.19 41.00
CA SER A 68 36.32 -15.76 40.10
C SER A 68 36.76 -16.00 38.66
N ALA A 69 36.56 -17.21 38.14
CA ALA A 69 36.60 -17.47 36.72
C ALA A 69 35.32 -16.90 36.12
N SER A 70 35.34 -15.62 35.78
CA SER A 70 34.40 -15.05 34.82
C SER A 70 34.60 -15.81 33.50
N GLN A 71 33.84 -16.89 33.30
CA GLN A 71 33.66 -17.44 31.97
C GLN A 71 33.04 -16.33 31.15
N ALA A 72 33.86 -15.70 30.30
CA ALA A 72 33.39 -15.00 29.14
C ALA A 72 32.69 -16.06 28.27
N THR A 73 31.41 -16.30 28.55
CA THR A 73 30.52 -16.86 27.55
C THR A 73 30.47 -15.84 26.44
N GLU A 74 31.33 -16.00 25.43
CA GLU A 74 31.13 -15.46 24.10
C GLU A 74 29.82 -16.06 23.53
N LYS A 75 28.68 -15.64 24.08
CA LYS A 75 27.42 -15.58 23.35
C LYS A 75 27.44 -14.35 22.44
N ALA A 76 28.55 -14.13 21.75
CA ALA A 76 28.63 -13.19 20.64
C ALA A 76 28.20 -13.90 19.35
N ARG A 77 26.94 -14.32 19.31
CA ARG A 77 26.19 -14.57 18.08
C ARG A 77 24.72 -14.43 18.45
N SER A 78 24.22 -13.20 18.33
CA SER A 78 22.79 -12.97 18.21
C SER A 78 22.29 -13.76 16.99
N THR A 79 21.71 -14.91 17.29
CA THR A 79 20.97 -15.71 16.34
C THR A 79 19.78 -14.89 15.84
N ASN A 80 19.70 -14.73 14.51
CA ASN A 80 18.48 -14.48 13.71
C ASN A 80 18.05 -13.08 13.25
N THR A 81 18.93 -12.08 13.09
CA THR A 81 18.55 -10.90 12.26
C THR A 81 19.60 -10.56 11.21
N LYS A 82 19.76 -11.44 10.20
CA LYS A 82 20.60 -11.16 9.03
C LYS A 82 19.85 -10.24 8.05
N ARG A 83 19.53 -9.01 8.50
CA ARG A 83 18.95 -7.98 7.64
C ARG A 83 19.92 -7.67 6.51
N LEU A 84 19.41 -7.65 5.28
CA LEU A 84 20.19 -7.42 4.08
C LEU A 84 20.26 -5.92 3.77
N TYR A 85 21.47 -5.43 3.46
CA TYR A 85 21.72 -4.03 3.11
C TYR A 85 22.45 -3.93 1.75
N GLY A 86 22.49 -2.74 1.17
CA GLY A 86 23.21 -2.49 -0.08
C GLY A 86 22.67 -3.27 -1.28
N ARG A 87 23.55 -3.85 -2.10
CA ARG A 87 23.17 -4.54 -3.36
C ARG A 87 22.33 -5.79 -3.11
N SER A 88 22.67 -6.60 -2.10
CA SER A 88 21.89 -7.79 -1.74
C SER A 88 20.50 -7.42 -1.21
N GLY A 89 20.41 -6.35 -0.41
CA GLY A 89 19.13 -5.79 0.03
C GLY A 89 18.26 -5.29 -1.12
N LYS A 90 18.84 -4.62 -2.12
CA LYS A 90 18.11 -4.19 -3.34
C LYS A 90 17.57 -5.38 -4.13
N ILE A 91 18.36 -6.44 -4.32
CA ILE A 91 17.90 -7.65 -5.02
C ILE A 91 16.76 -8.32 -4.23
N HIS A 92 16.87 -8.39 -2.91
CA HIS A 92 15.82 -8.93 -2.06
C HIS A 92 14.53 -8.10 -2.12
N LEU A 93 14.64 -6.77 -2.12
CA LEU A 93 13.50 -5.87 -2.33
C LEU A 93 12.80 -6.15 -3.66
N LEU A 94 13.55 -6.34 -4.75
CA LEU A 94 12.97 -6.66 -6.06
C LEU A 94 12.23 -8.01 -6.05
N ARG A 95 12.73 -9.01 -5.32
CA ARG A 95 12.02 -10.28 -5.10
C ARG A 95 10.73 -10.08 -4.31
N CYS A 96 10.74 -9.22 -3.29
CA CYS A 96 9.55 -8.87 -2.53
C CYS A 96 8.52 -8.16 -3.43
N LEU A 97 8.94 -7.18 -4.23
CA LEU A 97 8.07 -6.49 -5.19
C LEU A 97 7.49 -7.44 -6.24
N GLN A 98 8.28 -8.40 -6.72
CA GLN A 98 7.80 -9.44 -7.64
C GLN A 98 6.75 -10.35 -6.98
N TYR A 99 6.93 -10.70 -5.71
CA TYR A 99 5.95 -11.47 -4.94
C TYR A 99 4.64 -10.69 -4.76
N VAL A 100 4.74 -9.41 -4.39
CA VAL A 100 3.59 -8.51 -4.29
C VAL A 100 2.88 -8.42 -5.64
N LEU A 101 3.60 -8.18 -6.74
CA LEU A 101 3.03 -8.11 -8.09
C LEU A 101 2.26 -9.39 -8.45
N LYS A 102 2.83 -10.57 -8.16
CA LYS A 102 2.18 -11.86 -8.40
C LYS A 102 0.86 -12.00 -7.62
N THR A 103 0.82 -11.49 -6.40
CA THR A 103 -0.34 -11.59 -5.50
C THR A 103 -1.42 -10.57 -5.85
N VAL A 104 -0.99 -9.35 -6.20
CA VAL A 104 -1.87 -8.22 -6.51
C VAL A 104 -2.54 -8.35 -7.87
N THR A 105 -1.81 -8.81 -8.90
CA THR A 105 -2.34 -8.94 -10.27
C THR A 105 -3.70 -9.65 -10.35
N PRO A 106 -3.89 -10.87 -9.80
CA PRO A 106 -5.18 -11.54 -9.86
C PRO A 106 -6.27 -10.85 -9.03
N LYS A 107 -5.92 -10.27 -7.86
CA LYS A 107 -6.87 -9.54 -7.01
C LYS A 107 -7.42 -8.29 -7.70
N VAL A 108 -6.58 -7.56 -8.43
CA VAL A 108 -7.01 -6.40 -9.22
C VAL A 108 -8.04 -6.81 -10.28
N VAL A 109 -7.85 -7.95 -10.96
CA VAL A 109 -8.81 -8.47 -11.94
C VAL A 109 -10.14 -8.83 -11.29
N ASP A 110 -10.11 -9.47 -10.12
CA ASP A 110 -11.33 -9.85 -9.41
C ASP A 110 -12.16 -8.64 -8.97
N LEU A 111 -11.50 -7.55 -8.62
CA LEU A 111 -12.15 -6.29 -8.22
C LEU A 111 -12.63 -5.45 -9.39
N LEU A 112 -11.89 -5.42 -10.50
CA LEU A 112 -12.27 -4.64 -11.69
C LEU A 112 -13.45 -5.26 -12.43
N TYR A 113 -13.60 -6.59 -12.40
CA TYR A 113 -14.59 -7.30 -13.20
C TYR A 113 -15.43 -8.28 -12.39
N PRO A 114 -16.20 -7.83 -11.38
CA PRO A 114 -17.00 -8.73 -10.54
C PRO A 114 -17.99 -9.58 -11.34
N ASP A 115 -18.61 -9.02 -12.37
CA ASP A 115 -19.70 -9.67 -13.14
C ASP A 115 -19.22 -10.60 -14.26
N MET A 116 -17.90 -10.69 -14.50
CA MET A 116 -17.38 -11.53 -15.58
C MET A 116 -17.48 -13.03 -15.21
N GLU A 117 -17.87 -13.85 -16.18
CA GLU A 117 -17.91 -15.31 -16.06
C GLU A 117 -16.54 -15.87 -15.60
N GLN A 118 -16.54 -16.76 -14.61
CA GLN A 118 -15.31 -17.27 -13.98
C GLN A 118 -14.32 -17.88 -14.98
N ARG A 119 -14.80 -18.62 -15.99
CA ARG A 119 -13.95 -19.22 -17.02
C ARG A 119 -13.22 -18.16 -17.86
N ARG A 120 -13.89 -17.05 -18.17
CA ARG A 120 -13.30 -15.92 -18.91
C ARG A 120 -12.31 -15.15 -18.04
N LYS A 121 -12.65 -14.95 -16.76
CA LYS A 121 -11.74 -14.36 -15.76
C LYS A 121 -10.45 -15.15 -15.66
N ASP A 122 -10.52 -16.47 -15.55
CA ASP A 122 -9.33 -17.31 -15.41
C ASP A 122 -8.44 -17.28 -16.66
N LYS A 123 -9.05 -17.27 -17.85
CA LYS A 123 -8.31 -17.09 -19.11
C LYS A 123 -7.63 -15.72 -19.14
N PHE A 124 -8.35 -14.66 -18.83
CA PHE A 124 -7.83 -13.30 -18.79
C PHE A 124 -6.69 -13.15 -17.77
N LYS A 125 -6.82 -13.73 -16.57
CA LYS A 125 -5.75 -13.76 -15.56
C LYS A 125 -4.48 -14.44 -16.08
N ARG A 126 -4.60 -15.54 -16.83
CA ARG A 126 -3.44 -16.22 -17.44
C ARG A 126 -2.76 -15.34 -18.48
N ASP A 127 -3.53 -14.77 -19.39
CA ASP A 127 -3.02 -13.89 -20.45
C ASP A 127 -2.35 -12.64 -19.85
N LEU A 128 -2.99 -12.02 -18.86
CA LEU A 128 -2.46 -10.88 -18.12
C LEU A 128 -1.17 -11.22 -17.38
N THR A 129 -1.10 -12.39 -16.75
CA THR A 129 0.11 -12.84 -16.07
C THR A 129 1.30 -12.95 -17.03
N VAL A 130 1.09 -13.40 -18.27
CA VAL A 130 2.14 -13.48 -19.28
C VAL A 130 2.62 -12.09 -19.68
N VAL A 131 1.69 -11.16 -19.94
CA VAL A 131 2.03 -9.77 -20.30
C VAL A 131 2.75 -9.06 -19.16
N VAL A 132 2.23 -9.15 -17.92
CA VAL A 132 2.86 -8.55 -16.74
C VAL A 132 4.27 -9.10 -16.53
N LYS A 133 4.50 -10.41 -16.73
CA LYS A 133 5.84 -11.00 -16.67
C LYS A 133 6.77 -10.41 -17.73
N LEU A 134 6.31 -10.29 -18.98
CA LEU A 134 7.10 -9.70 -20.06
C LEU A 134 7.48 -8.24 -19.72
N MET A 135 6.52 -7.46 -19.24
CA MET A 135 6.75 -6.07 -18.86
C MET A 135 7.68 -5.95 -17.65
N TRP A 136 7.53 -6.82 -16.66
CA TRP A 136 8.41 -6.88 -15.48
C TRP A 136 9.85 -7.20 -15.88
N VAL A 137 10.08 -8.18 -16.76
CA VAL A 137 11.44 -8.50 -17.24
C VAL A 137 12.11 -7.31 -17.92
N ARG A 138 11.39 -6.59 -18.80
CA ARG A 138 11.90 -5.38 -19.45
C ARG A 138 12.18 -4.24 -18.45
N CYS A 139 11.33 -4.10 -17.44
CA CYS A 139 11.55 -3.14 -16.36
C CYS A 139 12.83 -3.51 -15.59
N MET A 140 13.00 -4.79 -15.23
CA MET A 140 14.14 -5.28 -14.46
C MET A 140 15.47 -5.03 -15.16
N GLU A 141 15.55 -5.14 -16.49
CA GLU A 141 16.75 -4.81 -17.26
C GLU A 141 17.19 -3.36 -17.03
N LYS A 142 16.25 -2.41 -17.14
CA LYS A 142 16.52 -0.97 -16.91
C LYS A 142 16.80 -0.64 -15.45
N VAL A 143 16.22 -1.39 -14.52
CA VAL A 143 16.40 -1.21 -13.08
C VAL A 143 17.78 -1.69 -12.63
N LEU A 144 18.24 -2.80 -13.20
CA LEU A 144 19.62 -3.26 -13.02
C LEU A 144 20.63 -2.26 -13.62
N ALA A 145 20.25 -1.51 -14.67
CA ALA A 145 21.04 -0.43 -15.23
C ALA A 145 21.03 0.87 -14.38
N GLY A 146 20.24 0.94 -13.31
CA GLY A 146 20.23 2.06 -12.36
C GLY A 146 18.88 2.75 -12.14
N ALA A 147 17.81 2.36 -12.84
CA ALA A 147 16.47 2.90 -12.59
C ALA A 147 15.90 2.40 -11.25
N GLY A 148 15.13 3.24 -10.55
CA GLY A 148 14.46 2.88 -9.30
C GLY A 148 13.00 2.46 -9.48
N VAL A 149 12.62 1.34 -8.86
CA VAL A 149 11.21 0.87 -8.77
C VAL A 149 10.71 0.98 -7.34
N ARG A 150 9.49 1.47 -7.19
CA ARG A 150 8.76 1.55 -5.93
C ARG A 150 7.50 0.68 -5.99
N LEU A 151 6.88 0.43 -4.84
CA LEU A 151 5.58 -0.25 -4.76
C LEU A 151 4.52 0.43 -5.64
N ALA A 152 4.49 1.76 -5.66
CA ALA A 152 3.58 2.55 -6.47
C ALA A 152 3.75 2.35 -7.98
N ASP A 153 4.91 1.88 -8.46
CA ASP A 153 5.15 1.61 -9.88
C ASP A 153 4.48 0.28 -10.32
N LEU A 154 4.12 -0.62 -9.40
CA LEU A 154 3.52 -1.93 -9.71
C LEU A 154 2.09 -1.82 -10.25
N TYR A 155 1.30 -0.87 -9.74
CA TYR A 155 -0.10 -0.68 -10.15
C TYR A 155 -0.22 -0.10 -11.57
N PRO A 156 0.55 0.95 -11.95
CA PRO A 156 0.68 1.39 -13.33
C PRO A 156 1.18 0.29 -14.27
N LEU A 157 2.05 -0.61 -13.81
CA LEU A 157 2.50 -1.75 -14.62
C LEU A 157 1.34 -2.71 -14.95
N ILE A 158 0.51 -3.04 -13.96
CA ILE A 158 -0.69 -3.87 -14.17
C ILE A 158 -1.68 -3.17 -15.09
N PHE A 159 -1.91 -1.88 -14.86
CA PHE A 159 -2.77 -1.05 -15.69
C PHE A 159 -2.33 -1.02 -17.17
N LEU A 160 -1.05 -0.79 -17.42
CA LEU A 160 -0.48 -0.83 -18.76
C LEU A 160 -0.56 -2.23 -19.39
N ALA A 161 -0.42 -3.29 -18.60
CA ALA A 161 -0.57 -4.66 -19.07
C ALA A 161 -2.01 -4.98 -19.50
N ILE A 162 -3.00 -4.55 -18.72
CA ILE A 162 -4.42 -4.70 -19.10
C ILE A 162 -4.72 -3.92 -20.38
N ARG A 163 -4.19 -2.69 -20.48
CA ARG A 163 -4.33 -1.87 -21.70
C ARG A 163 -3.74 -2.52 -22.93
N LEU A 164 -2.56 -3.14 -22.80
CA LEU A 164 -1.93 -3.81 -23.93
C LEU A 164 -2.74 -5.02 -24.41
N LEU A 165 -3.44 -5.71 -23.51
CA LEU A 165 -4.34 -6.80 -23.90
C LEU A 165 -5.57 -6.30 -24.66
N ASN A 166 -6.04 -5.07 -24.39
CA ASN A 166 -7.15 -4.40 -25.08
C ASN A 166 -8.42 -5.26 -25.22
N THR A 167 -8.67 -6.17 -24.27
CA THR A 167 -9.86 -7.05 -24.26
C THR A 167 -11.02 -6.43 -23.50
N TYR A 168 -10.70 -5.72 -22.42
CA TYR A 168 -11.67 -5.04 -21.56
C TYR A 168 -11.17 -3.65 -21.20
N PRO A 169 -12.05 -2.65 -21.16
CA PRO A 169 -11.68 -1.28 -20.83
C PRO A 169 -11.36 -1.13 -19.33
N VAL A 170 -10.24 -0.48 -19.05
CA VAL A 170 -9.81 -0.02 -17.73
C VAL A 170 -9.35 1.43 -17.81
N TYR A 171 -9.82 2.21 -16.84
CA TYR A 171 -9.53 3.63 -16.71
C TYR A 171 -8.74 3.94 -15.45
N VAL A 172 -8.20 5.15 -15.38
CA VAL A 172 -7.43 5.60 -14.21
C VAL A 172 -8.30 5.69 -12.96
N ASP A 173 -9.56 6.12 -13.11
CA ASP A 173 -10.56 6.16 -12.02
C ASP A 173 -10.69 4.79 -11.34
N ASP A 174 -10.88 3.71 -12.12
CA ASP A 174 -11.05 2.36 -11.58
C ASP A 174 -9.84 1.92 -10.72
N MET A 175 -8.63 2.22 -11.20
CA MET A 175 -7.40 1.92 -10.47
C MET A 175 -7.24 2.79 -9.22
N LEU A 176 -7.63 4.06 -9.27
CA LEU A 176 -7.57 4.97 -8.12
C LEU A 176 -8.59 4.61 -7.05
N VAL A 177 -9.79 4.17 -7.42
CA VAL A 177 -10.80 3.67 -6.48
C VAL A 177 -10.26 2.47 -5.71
N ILE A 178 -9.65 1.50 -6.40
CA ILE A 178 -9.03 0.32 -5.76
C ILE A 178 -7.92 0.73 -4.78
N LEU A 179 -7.12 1.75 -5.15
CA LEU A 179 -6.01 2.23 -4.32
C LEU A 179 -6.48 3.06 -3.11
N ARG A 180 -7.52 3.89 -3.27
CA ARG A 180 -8.13 4.70 -2.19
C ARG A 180 -8.80 3.81 -1.17
N GLU A 181 -9.59 2.86 -1.61
CA GLU A 181 -10.29 1.96 -0.68
C GLU A 181 -9.35 0.91 -0.10
N ASN A 182 -8.08 0.83 -0.53
CA ASN A 182 -7.11 -0.17 -0.12
C ASN A 182 -7.61 -1.63 -0.24
N LYS A 183 -8.60 -1.87 -1.14
CA LYS A 183 -9.17 -3.22 -1.40
C LYS A 183 -8.10 -4.20 -1.86
N VAL A 184 -7.10 -3.69 -2.56
CA VAL A 184 -5.82 -4.36 -2.73
C VAL A 184 -4.84 -3.68 -1.78
N PRO A 185 -4.12 -4.44 -0.94
CA PRO A 185 -3.19 -3.85 0.02
C PRO A 185 -2.10 -3.04 -0.70
N TYR A 186 -2.27 -1.74 -0.69
CA TYR A 186 -1.30 -0.75 -1.10
C TYR A 186 -0.67 -0.13 0.14
N ILE A 187 -1.50 0.26 1.10
CA ILE A 187 -1.12 0.65 2.46
C ILE A 187 -0.83 -0.64 3.22
N ASN A 188 0.31 -0.70 3.92
CA ASN A 188 0.76 -1.90 4.62
C ASN A 188 0.96 -3.14 3.73
N ALA A 189 1.46 -2.95 2.51
CA ALA A 189 1.81 -4.06 1.61
C ALA A 189 2.84 -5.05 2.19
N LEU A 190 3.55 -4.67 3.26
CA LEU A 190 4.39 -5.57 4.04
C LEU A 190 3.63 -6.81 4.53
N GLN A 191 2.35 -6.67 4.90
CA GLN A 191 1.53 -7.79 5.42
C GLN A 191 1.30 -8.88 4.38
N MET A 192 1.35 -8.56 3.09
CA MET A 192 1.22 -9.55 2.02
C MET A 192 2.47 -10.42 1.86
N LEU A 193 3.61 -10.04 2.44
CA LEU A 193 4.87 -10.77 2.28
C LEU A 193 4.97 -11.90 3.32
N PRO A 194 5.52 -13.07 2.96
CA PRO A 194 5.82 -14.12 3.92
C PRO A 194 6.78 -13.64 5.02
N LYS A 195 6.58 -14.10 6.27
CA LYS A 195 7.38 -13.71 7.46
C LYS A 195 8.90 -13.88 7.21
N ASP A 196 9.30 -14.94 6.51
CA ASP A 196 10.71 -15.19 6.14
C ASP A 196 11.33 -14.07 5.29
N MET A 197 10.55 -13.52 4.35
CA MET A 197 11.00 -12.42 3.50
C MET A 197 11.05 -11.09 4.26
N GLN A 198 10.12 -10.90 5.21
CA GLN A 198 10.06 -9.71 6.06
C GLN A 198 11.29 -9.60 6.98
N LEU A 199 11.73 -10.70 7.59
CA LEU A 199 12.88 -10.74 8.51
C LEU A 199 14.20 -10.28 7.86
N LEU A 200 14.33 -10.47 6.55
CA LEU A 200 15.53 -10.12 5.79
C LEU A 200 15.53 -8.66 5.32
N LEU A 201 14.40 -7.95 5.37
CA LEU A 201 14.29 -6.56 4.93
C LEU A 201 14.97 -5.60 5.93
N SER A 202 15.55 -4.53 5.39
CA SER A 202 16.02 -3.40 6.19
C SER A 202 14.85 -2.55 6.69
N LEU A 203 15.06 -1.79 7.78
CA LEU A 203 14.06 -0.87 8.32
C LEU A 203 13.59 0.15 7.26
N ALA A 204 14.52 0.71 6.49
CA ALA A 204 14.19 1.66 5.42
C ALA A 204 13.32 1.05 4.32
N THR A 205 13.60 -0.19 3.91
CA THR A 205 12.79 -0.90 2.91
C THR A 205 11.43 -1.33 3.45
N MET A 206 11.33 -1.66 4.75
CA MET A 206 10.04 -1.94 5.37
C MET A 206 9.17 -0.67 5.39
N ALA A 207 9.73 0.48 5.77
CA ALA A 207 9.01 1.75 5.77
C ALA A 207 8.46 2.13 4.38
N LEU A 208 9.19 1.80 3.31
CA LEU A 208 8.73 2.02 1.92
C LEU A 208 7.55 1.12 1.51
N LEU A 209 7.37 -0.03 2.17
CA LEU A 209 6.29 -0.98 1.91
C LEU A 209 5.09 -0.79 2.86
N THR A 210 5.28 -0.13 4.01
CA THR A 210 4.21 0.18 4.97
C THR A 210 3.58 1.55 4.71
N ASN A 211 4.41 2.58 4.55
CA ASN A 211 3.98 3.98 4.52
C ASN A 211 3.97 4.52 3.08
N SER A 212 3.20 3.85 2.23
CA SER A 212 2.98 4.24 0.84
C SER A 212 1.81 5.22 0.76
N ALA A 213 2.12 6.49 0.52
CA ALA A 213 1.10 7.49 0.19
C ALA A 213 0.43 7.13 -1.14
N ILE A 214 -0.89 7.32 -1.20
CA ILE A 214 -1.68 7.05 -2.41
C ILE A 214 -1.25 8.01 -3.52
N PRO A 215 -1.13 7.54 -4.77
CA PRO A 215 -0.63 8.34 -5.87
C PRO A 215 -1.68 9.32 -6.43
N LEU A 216 -2.20 10.21 -5.59
CA LEU A 216 -3.02 11.37 -6.02
C LEU A 216 -2.11 12.52 -6.50
N ASP A 217 -2.71 13.63 -6.92
CA ASP A 217 -2.01 14.83 -7.41
C ASP A 217 -1.12 14.59 -8.63
N ASP A 218 -1.69 13.95 -9.66
CA ASP A 218 -1.01 13.53 -10.89
C ASP A 218 0.05 12.44 -10.72
N ALA A 219 0.33 11.99 -9.48
CA ALA A 219 1.42 11.05 -9.23
C ALA A 219 1.18 9.73 -9.99
N PHE A 220 -0.06 9.24 -10.03
CA PHE A 220 -0.40 8.04 -10.79
C PHE A 220 -0.10 8.21 -12.28
N TYR A 221 -0.52 9.31 -12.89
CA TYR A 221 -0.23 9.62 -14.30
C TYR A 221 1.27 9.73 -14.58
N LYS A 222 2.04 10.35 -13.67
CA LYS A 222 3.50 10.41 -13.77
C LYS A 222 4.13 9.02 -13.70
N TYR A 223 3.62 8.13 -12.84
CA TYR A 223 4.08 6.74 -12.76
C TYR A 223 3.69 5.93 -14.01
N VAL A 224 2.49 6.15 -14.57
CA VAL A 224 2.09 5.54 -15.85
C VAL A 224 3.04 5.97 -16.97
N ALA A 225 3.35 7.26 -17.11
CA ALA A 225 4.29 7.75 -18.12
C ALA A 225 5.70 7.18 -17.93
N LYS A 226 6.19 7.17 -16.68
CA LYS A 226 7.49 6.58 -16.30
C LYS A 226 7.54 5.08 -16.64
N MET A 227 6.50 4.32 -16.31
CA MET A 227 6.44 2.89 -16.58
C MET A 227 6.27 2.58 -18.06
N ALA A 228 5.47 3.37 -18.78
CA ALA A 228 5.28 3.22 -20.23
C ALA A 228 6.62 3.33 -20.97
N THR A 229 7.45 4.34 -20.65
CA THR A 229 8.79 4.50 -21.24
C THR A 229 9.78 3.41 -20.84
N MET A 230 9.64 2.83 -19.64
CA MET A 230 10.50 1.74 -19.21
C MET A 230 10.18 0.44 -19.96
N VAL A 231 8.91 0.15 -20.20
CA VAL A 231 8.44 -1.17 -20.65
C VAL A 231 8.38 -1.34 -22.17
N ALA A 232 7.96 -0.32 -22.91
CA ALA A 232 7.80 -0.42 -24.36
C ALA A 232 7.94 0.95 -25.06
N PRO A 233 8.33 0.96 -26.35
CA PRO A 233 8.39 2.21 -27.11
C PRO A 233 7.00 2.83 -27.34
N ALA A 234 6.97 4.15 -27.53
CA ALA A 234 5.76 4.97 -27.59
C ALA A 234 4.65 4.45 -28.54
N LYS A 235 5.04 3.80 -29.64
CA LYS A 235 4.11 3.27 -30.66
C LYS A 235 3.14 2.22 -30.13
N PHE A 236 3.53 1.43 -29.13
CA PHE A 236 2.66 0.41 -28.52
C PHE A 236 1.57 1.00 -27.63
N TRP A 237 1.67 2.30 -27.30
CA TRP A 237 0.74 3.00 -26.42
C TRP A 237 -0.25 3.88 -27.19
N ASN A 238 -0.34 3.70 -28.51
CA ASN A 238 -1.35 4.34 -29.33
C ASN A 238 -2.68 3.60 -29.14
N ILE A 239 -3.69 4.30 -28.61
CA ILE A 239 -4.97 3.69 -28.23
C ILE A 239 -6.08 4.22 -29.15
N SER A 240 -6.97 3.32 -29.59
CA SER A 240 -8.18 3.71 -30.32
C SER A 240 -9.10 4.54 -29.43
N VAL A 241 -9.69 5.59 -29.99
CA VAL A 241 -10.65 6.43 -29.28
C VAL A 241 -11.84 5.61 -28.75
N GLU A 242 -12.25 4.57 -29.47
CA GLU A 242 -13.38 3.69 -29.13
C GLU A 242 -13.22 3.02 -27.75
N TYR A 243 -11.97 2.77 -27.33
CA TYR A 243 -11.66 2.21 -26.02
C TYR A 243 -12.23 3.07 -24.88
N PHE A 244 -12.37 4.38 -25.09
CA PHE A 244 -12.85 5.29 -24.06
C PHE A 244 -14.37 5.46 -24.03
N TYR A 245 -15.11 4.95 -25.02
CA TYR A 245 -16.58 5.13 -25.09
C TYR A 245 -17.32 4.63 -23.85
N PRO A 246 -17.01 3.45 -23.28
CA PRO A 246 -17.65 3.01 -22.06
C PRO A 246 -17.50 3.99 -20.88
N ASN A 247 -16.31 4.61 -20.72
CA ASN A 247 -16.09 5.63 -19.68
C ASN A 247 -16.87 6.92 -19.93
N VAL A 248 -17.02 7.35 -21.20
CA VAL A 248 -17.79 8.58 -21.46
C VAL A 248 -19.22 8.35 -21.04
N PHE A 249 -19.73 7.17 -21.40
CA PHE A 249 -21.10 6.81 -21.13
C PHE A 249 -21.35 6.71 -19.65
N SER A 250 -20.48 5.99 -18.92
CA SER A 250 -20.60 5.87 -17.47
C SER A 250 -20.50 7.24 -16.81
N LEU A 251 -19.58 8.11 -17.22
CA LEU A 251 -19.46 9.45 -16.64
C LEU A 251 -20.68 10.33 -16.91
N PHE A 252 -21.22 10.33 -18.13
CA PHE A 252 -22.44 11.11 -18.42
C PHE A 252 -23.67 10.56 -17.71
N ALA A 253 -23.76 9.23 -17.55
CA ALA A 253 -24.81 8.58 -16.78
C ALA A 253 -24.67 8.88 -15.29
N ASP A 254 -23.43 8.81 -14.76
CA ASP A 254 -23.10 9.13 -13.37
C ASP A 254 -23.51 10.57 -13.05
N LEU A 255 -23.26 11.53 -13.97
CA LEU A 255 -23.67 12.94 -13.83
C LEU A 255 -25.17 13.19 -14.07
N GLU A 256 -25.97 12.15 -14.29
CA GLU A 256 -27.40 12.21 -14.60
C GLU A 256 -27.75 13.11 -15.81
N LEU A 257 -26.83 13.20 -16.79
CA LEU A 257 -27.02 13.97 -18.03
C LEU A 257 -27.62 13.08 -19.13
N ASP A 258 -28.03 13.68 -20.27
CA ASP A 258 -28.54 12.94 -21.45
C ASP A 258 -27.39 12.21 -22.17
N ALA A 259 -26.92 11.11 -21.55
CA ALA A 259 -25.74 10.37 -21.95
C ALA A 259 -25.75 9.92 -23.43
N PRO A 260 -26.86 9.44 -24.02
CA PRO A 260 -26.89 9.09 -25.44
C PRO A 260 -26.64 10.28 -26.37
N LYS A 261 -27.23 11.45 -26.10
CA LYS A 261 -27.01 12.64 -26.94
C LYS A 261 -25.59 13.17 -26.80
N LEU A 262 -25.11 13.26 -25.56
CA LEU A 262 -23.74 13.71 -25.29
C LEU A 262 -22.70 12.76 -25.89
N MET A 263 -22.98 11.45 -25.93
CA MET A 263 -22.13 10.47 -26.60
C MET A 263 -22.04 10.72 -28.11
N VAL A 264 -23.14 11.07 -28.78
CA VAL A 264 -23.12 11.39 -30.21
C VAL A 264 -22.30 12.65 -30.47
N VAL A 265 -22.45 13.68 -29.63
CA VAL A 265 -21.63 14.89 -29.70
C VAL A 265 -20.16 14.56 -29.48
N PHE A 266 -19.88 13.73 -28.48
CA PHE A 266 -18.53 13.22 -28.18
C PHE A 266 -17.91 12.53 -29.38
N HIS A 267 -18.60 11.55 -29.96
CA HIS A 267 -18.12 10.84 -31.14
C HIS A 267 -17.83 11.79 -32.31
N ARG A 268 -18.73 12.74 -32.60
CA ARG A 268 -18.55 13.71 -33.68
C ARG A 268 -17.34 14.61 -33.46
N ILE A 269 -17.16 15.15 -32.25
CA ILE A 269 -16.03 16.02 -31.94
C ILE A 269 -14.73 15.22 -32.02
N VAL A 270 -14.66 14.04 -31.42
CA VAL A 270 -13.39 13.29 -31.38
C VAL A 270 -13.01 12.69 -32.73
N SER A 271 -13.99 12.25 -33.53
CA SER A 271 -13.75 11.81 -34.92
C SER A 271 -13.14 12.91 -35.80
N ARG A 272 -13.35 14.18 -35.45
CA ARG A 272 -12.77 15.34 -36.14
C ARG A 272 -11.46 15.83 -35.52
N THR A 273 -11.34 15.83 -34.18
CA THR A 273 -10.18 16.40 -33.49
C THR A 273 -8.95 15.50 -33.50
N SER A 274 -9.14 14.18 -33.45
CA SER A 274 -8.05 13.24 -33.28
C SER A 274 -8.02 12.25 -34.43
N PRO A 275 -6.82 11.89 -34.95
CA PRO A 275 -6.72 10.68 -35.76
C PRO A 275 -7.20 9.49 -34.93
N THR A 276 -7.61 8.41 -35.60
CA THR A 276 -8.17 7.18 -35.01
C THR A 276 -7.40 6.62 -33.80
N LEU A 277 -6.14 7.02 -33.60
CA LEU A 277 -5.29 6.67 -32.48
C LEU A 277 -4.82 7.90 -31.68
N LEU A 278 -5.07 7.87 -30.37
CA LEU A 278 -4.48 8.81 -29.41
C LEU A 278 -3.05 8.38 -29.09
N ALA A 279 -2.08 9.12 -29.63
CA ALA A 279 -0.67 8.85 -29.39
C ALA A 279 -0.22 9.34 -28.01
N LEU A 280 0.62 8.54 -27.35
CA LEU A 280 1.33 8.91 -26.13
C LEU A 280 2.36 10.00 -26.42
N LYS A 281 2.15 11.20 -25.88
CA LYS A 281 3.20 12.24 -25.82
C LYS A 281 3.76 12.25 -24.41
N ILE A 282 5.06 11.97 -24.28
CA ILE A 282 5.76 11.94 -22.98
C ILE A 282 6.12 13.39 -22.59
N SER A 283 5.11 14.25 -22.45
CA SER A 283 5.28 15.66 -22.06
C SER A 283 4.63 15.99 -20.72
N GLY A 284 4.32 14.96 -19.91
CA GLY A 284 3.64 15.09 -18.63
C GLY A 284 2.29 14.37 -18.58
N PRO A 285 1.49 14.57 -17.51
CA PRO A 285 0.20 13.92 -17.33
C PRO A 285 -0.82 14.29 -18.41
N SER A 286 -0.78 15.53 -18.91
CA SER A 286 -1.66 16.04 -19.98
C SER A 286 -1.36 15.45 -21.37
N GLY A 287 -0.16 14.91 -21.58
CA GLY A 287 0.24 14.26 -22.83
C GLY A 287 -0.27 12.82 -22.99
N LEU A 288 -0.80 12.23 -21.91
CA LEU A 288 -1.34 10.88 -21.91
C LEU A 288 -2.67 10.80 -22.66
N PRO A 289 -3.01 9.68 -23.31
CA PRO A 289 -4.31 9.47 -23.95
C PRO A 289 -5.49 9.77 -23.01
N ASP A 290 -5.37 9.38 -21.74
CA ASP A 290 -6.35 9.66 -20.69
C ASP A 290 -6.58 11.16 -20.48
N GLY A 291 -5.50 11.94 -20.39
CA GLY A 291 -5.61 13.38 -20.14
C GLY A 291 -6.29 14.12 -21.29
N LYS A 292 -5.94 13.77 -22.53
CA LYS A 292 -6.55 14.36 -23.74
C LYS A 292 -8.06 14.11 -23.78
N TYR A 293 -8.46 12.89 -23.49
CA TYR A 293 -9.85 12.49 -23.53
C TYR A 293 -10.66 13.09 -22.36
N LEU A 294 -10.07 13.22 -21.16
CA LEU A 294 -10.69 13.90 -20.02
C LEU A 294 -11.00 15.38 -20.33
N GLY A 295 -10.05 16.09 -20.93
CA GLY A 295 -10.27 17.49 -21.38
C GLY A 295 -11.42 17.59 -22.40
N MET A 296 -11.52 16.65 -23.35
CA MET A 296 -12.62 16.60 -24.31
C MET A 296 -13.97 16.32 -23.65
N MET A 297 -14.04 15.42 -22.66
CA MET A 297 -15.27 15.14 -21.93
C MET A 297 -15.78 16.37 -21.19
N TYR A 298 -14.89 17.06 -20.48
CA TYR A 298 -15.22 18.30 -19.78
C TYR A 298 -15.75 19.37 -20.74
N LEU A 299 -15.06 19.56 -21.87
CA LEU A 299 -15.46 20.50 -22.92
C LEU A 299 -16.89 20.22 -23.43
N ILE A 300 -17.26 18.96 -23.60
CA ILE A 300 -18.59 18.58 -24.09
C ILE A 300 -19.68 18.89 -23.06
N ILE A 301 -19.39 18.66 -21.78
CA ILE A 301 -20.30 19.05 -20.69
C ILE A 301 -20.46 20.58 -20.68
N LYS A 302 -19.36 21.33 -20.81
CA LYS A 302 -19.40 22.80 -20.92
C LYS A 302 -20.24 23.26 -22.11
N ILE A 303 -20.04 22.66 -23.30
CA ILE A 303 -20.84 22.96 -24.50
C ILE A 303 -22.33 22.62 -24.29
N TYR A 304 -22.63 21.55 -23.55
CA TYR A 304 -24.01 21.18 -23.25
C TYR A 304 -24.72 22.24 -22.42
N PHE A 305 -24.11 22.71 -21.32
CA PHE A 305 -24.72 23.73 -20.46
C PHE A 305 -24.80 25.10 -21.16
N VAL A 306 -23.81 25.47 -21.98
CA VAL A 306 -23.79 26.77 -22.68
C VAL A 306 -24.67 26.77 -23.93
N GLY A 307 -24.71 25.67 -24.68
CA GLY A 307 -25.28 25.63 -26.03
C GLY A 307 -26.59 24.85 -26.19
N SER A 308 -27.00 24.04 -25.21
CA SER A 308 -28.25 23.26 -25.33
C SER A 308 -29.47 24.15 -25.08
N PRO A 309 -30.55 24.04 -25.87
CA PRO A 309 -31.80 24.78 -25.62
C PRO A 309 -32.54 24.30 -24.37
N THR A 310 -32.31 23.06 -23.95
CA THR A 310 -32.89 22.46 -22.74
C THR A 310 -31.78 21.90 -21.88
N VAL A 311 -31.74 22.27 -20.62
CA VAL A 311 -30.72 21.85 -19.66
C VAL A 311 -31.40 21.20 -18.46
N VAL A 312 -30.63 20.45 -17.69
CA VAL A 312 -31.05 19.94 -16.38
C VAL A 312 -31.26 21.13 -15.43
N ASP A 313 -32.22 21.04 -14.50
CA ASP A 313 -32.38 22.02 -13.41
C ASP A 313 -31.05 22.21 -12.66
N PHE A 314 -30.43 23.37 -12.86
CA PHE A 314 -29.03 23.63 -12.49
C PHE A 314 -28.83 23.62 -10.98
N ASP A 315 -29.74 24.24 -10.22
CA ASP A 315 -29.60 24.36 -8.77
C ASP A 315 -29.80 23.01 -8.07
N LEU A 316 -30.75 22.22 -8.55
CA LEU A 316 -30.97 20.86 -8.07
C LEU A 316 -29.80 19.94 -8.44
N TRP A 317 -29.25 20.08 -9.64
CA TRP A 317 -28.09 19.30 -10.06
C TRP A 317 -26.81 19.71 -9.34
N LEU A 318 -26.60 21.01 -9.10
CA LEU A 318 -25.44 21.51 -8.37
C LEU A 318 -25.45 21.05 -6.91
N SER A 319 -26.60 21.14 -6.25
CA SER A 319 -26.76 20.61 -4.89
C SER A 319 -26.58 19.10 -4.84
N TRP A 320 -27.05 18.35 -5.85
CA TRP A 320 -26.77 16.93 -5.99
C TRP A 320 -25.27 16.65 -6.21
N LEU A 321 -24.57 17.44 -7.03
CA LEU A 321 -23.14 17.26 -7.32
C LEU A 321 -22.29 17.46 -6.07
N GLN A 322 -22.67 18.44 -5.23
CA GLN A 322 -22.07 18.66 -3.92
C GLN A 322 -22.36 17.50 -2.96
N ASN A 323 -23.57 16.93 -3.01
CA ASN A 323 -23.98 15.81 -2.15
C ASN A 323 -23.45 14.44 -2.63
N GLN A 324 -23.10 14.27 -3.90
CA GLN A 324 -22.36 13.11 -4.43
C GLN A 324 -20.96 12.98 -3.79
N GLY A 325 -20.48 14.04 -3.12
CA GLY A 325 -19.34 14.01 -2.20
C GLY A 325 -19.55 13.18 -0.94
N ALA A 326 -20.68 12.48 -0.76
CA ALA A 326 -20.93 11.55 0.34
C ALA A 326 -20.04 10.28 0.32
N ARG A 327 -18.87 10.32 -0.31
CA ARG A 327 -17.80 9.36 -0.04
C ARG A 327 -17.09 9.76 1.24
N LEU A 328 -16.47 8.81 1.92
CA LEU A 328 -15.67 9.11 3.10
C LEU A 328 -14.59 10.15 2.75
N PRO A 329 -14.55 11.32 3.44
CA PRO A 329 -13.61 12.40 3.15
C PRO A 329 -12.13 11.96 3.23
N CYS A 330 -11.83 10.90 3.98
CA CYS A 330 -10.49 10.34 4.03
C CYS A 330 -9.96 9.93 2.65
N PHE A 331 -10.80 9.51 1.71
CA PHE A 331 -10.37 9.03 0.40
C PHE A 331 -9.94 10.13 -0.56
N GLU A 332 -10.20 11.39 -0.22
CA GLU A 332 -9.72 12.55 -0.99
C GLU A 332 -8.24 12.82 -0.73
N ASP A 333 -7.76 12.40 0.44
CA ASP A 333 -6.40 12.68 0.90
C ASP A 333 -5.43 11.53 0.65
N ARG A 334 -4.18 11.88 0.32
CA ARG A 334 -3.12 10.92 -0.05
C ARG A 334 -2.73 9.95 1.06
N ASN A 335 -2.98 10.35 2.30
CA ASN A 335 -2.60 9.62 3.49
C ASN A 335 -3.81 9.10 4.27
N HIS A 336 -5.02 9.20 3.70
CA HIS A 336 -6.26 8.97 4.44
C HIS A 336 -6.34 9.78 5.74
N CYS A 337 -5.92 11.04 5.67
CA CYS A 337 -6.07 11.97 6.77
C CYS A 337 -7.46 12.61 6.67
N MET A 338 -8.05 12.93 7.83
CA MET A 338 -9.24 13.76 7.89
C MET A 338 -8.95 14.91 8.85
N ASP A 339 -9.35 16.12 8.47
CA ASP A 339 -9.29 17.24 9.39
C ASP A 339 -10.20 16.97 10.60
N PRO A 340 -9.80 17.38 11.82
CA PRO A 340 -10.59 17.12 13.02
C PRO A 340 -12.02 17.66 12.96
N LYS A 341 -12.25 18.74 12.20
CA LYS A 341 -13.59 19.32 11.99
C LYS A 341 -14.45 18.39 11.13
N THR A 342 -13.93 17.98 9.99
CA THR A 342 -14.60 17.06 9.06
C THR A 342 -14.90 15.71 9.71
N LEU A 343 -14.02 15.23 10.60
CA LEU A 343 -14.24 14.00 11.37
C LEU A 343 -15.40 14.13 12.37
N LEU A 344 -15.60 15.32 12.96
CA LEU A 344 -16.72 15.58 13.86
C LEU A 344 -18.04 15.79 13.12
N ASP A 345 -17.97 16.23 11.86
CA ASP A 345 -19.13 16.48 11.00
C ASP A 345 -19.58 15.23 10.22
N LEU A 346 -18.97 14.06 10.47
CA LEU A 346 -19.38 12.79 9.86
C LEU A 346 -20.78 12.39 10.32
N SER A 347 -21.61 11.94 9.39
CA SER A 347 -22.90 11.31 9.71
C SER A 347 -22.71 9.93 10.36
N ASP A 348 -23.74 9.43 11.04
CA ASP A 348 -23.72 8.09 11.65
C ASP A 348 -23.46 6.99 10.60
N GLU A 349 -24.08 7.09 9.41
CA GLU A 349 -23.88 6.15 8.30
C GLU A 349 -22.43 6.16 7.78
N GLN A 350 -21.84 7.34 7.62
CA GLN A 350 -20.44 7.48 7.22
C GLN A 350 -19.48 6.96 8.30
N THR A 351 -19.83 7.14 9.58
CA THR A 351 -19.01 6.63 10.69
C THR A 351 -18.98 5.11 10.68
N ASP A 352 -20.13 4.45 10.48
CA ASP A 352 -20.21 3.01 10.34
C ASP A 352 -19.47 2.49 9.09
N GLU A 353 -19.60 3.16 7.95
CA GLU A 353 -18.85 2.83 6.73
C GLU A 353 -17.34 2.93 6.95
N TYR A 354 -16.87 4.00 7.62
CA TYR A 354 -15.46 4.19 7.95
C TYR A 354 -14.93 3.08 8.87
N CYS A 355 -15.67 2.74 9.93
CA CYS A 355 -15.29 1.66 10.82
C CYS A 355 -15.22 0.32 10.08
N ASN A 356 -16.22 -0.02 9.27
CA ASN A 356 -16.23 -1.26 8.47
C ASN A 356 -15.04 -1.32 7.51
N TRP A 357 -14.72 -0.19 6.86
CA TRP A 357 -13.57 -0.09 5.97
C TRP A 357 -12.23 -0.36 6.68
N ILE A 358 -12.03 0.17 7.89
CA ILE A 358 -10.82 -0.10 8.70
C ILE A 358 -10.68 -1.60 8.98
N TYR A 359 -11.77 -2.25 9.40
CA TYR A 359 -11.75 -3.68 9.71
C TYR A 359 -11.37 -4.52 8.50
N ASP A 360 -11.96 -4.22 7.34
CA ASP A 360 -11.82 -5.06 6.16
C ASP A 360 -10.47 -4.84 5.44
N ASN A 361 -9.96 -3.60 5.42
CA ASN A 361 -8.82 -3.25 4.56
C ASN A 361 -7.51 -2.96 5.32
N LEU A 362 -7.54 -2.69 6.64
CA LEU A 362 -6.33 -2.37 7.42
C LEU A 362 -5.96 -3.45 8.44
N LEU A 363 -6.94 -4.21 8.95
CA LEU A 363 -6.75 -5.19 10.04
C LEU A 363 -6.66 -6.65 9.58
N THR A 364 -6.98 -6.96 8.32
CA THR A 364 -7.12 -8.33 7.79
C THR A 364 -5.87 -9.21 7.85
N GLY A 365 -4.68 -8.68 8.16
CA GLY A 365 -3.45 -9.47 8.31
C GLY A 365 -3.09 -9.92 9.73
N LYS A 366 -3.65 -9.30 10.79
CA LYS A 366 -3.27 -9.62 12.18
C LYS A 366 -4.21 -10.58 12.88
N HIS A 367 -5.46 -10.68 12.46
CA HIS A 367 -6.45 -11.44 13.22
C HIS A 367 -6.32 -12.96 13.07
N GLU A 368 -6.10 -13.48 11.86
CA GLU A 368 -6.14 -14.94 11.65
C GLU A 368 -4.83 -15.65 12.03
N GLU A 369 -3.67 -15.08 11.70
CA GLU A 369 -2.37 -15.73 11.98
C GLU A 369 -1.82 -15.42 13.38
N ASP A 370 -2.20 -14.30 14.00
CA ASP A 370 -1.68 -13.96 15.33
C ASP A 370 -2.55 -14.54 16.46
N LEU A 371 -3.79 -15.00 16.23
CA LEU A 371 -4.60 -15.67 17.27
C LEU A 371 -3.90 -16.89 17.88
N GLU A 372 -2.99 -17.54 17.16
CA GLU A 372 -2.16 -18.64 17.67
C GLU A 372 -0.95 -18.19 18.50
N ASN A 373 -0.51 -16.92 18.39
CA ASN A 373 0.68 -16.36 19.06
C ASN A 373 0.40 -15.11 19.92
N VAL A 374 -0.85 -14.67 20.02
CA VAL A 374 -1.28 -13.53 20.82
C VAL A 374 -1.17 -13.85 22.31
N SER A 375 -0.72 -12.88 23.10
CA SER A 375 -0.62 -13.03 24.55
C SER A 375 -1.98 -13.44 25.12
N PRO A 376 -2.06 -14.37 26.10
CA PRO A 376 -3.35 -14.80 26.67
C PRO A 376 -4.16 -13.64 27.25
N MET A 377 -3.54 -12.52 27.60
CA MET A 377 -4.20 -11.28 28.01
C MET A 377 -4.89 -10.56 26.83
N GLU A 378 -4.20 -10.43 25.70
CA GLU A 378 -4.74 -9.80 24.48
C GLU A 378 -5.88 -10.65 23.89
N SER A 379 -5.76 -11.98 23.89
CA SER A 379 -6.85 -12.88 23.50
C SER A 379 -8.10 -12.72 24.38
N ARG A 380 -7.92 -12.52 25.69
CA ARG A 380 -9.04 -12.20 26.60
C ARG A 380 -9.65 -10.83 26.31
N LEU A 381 -8.84 -9.83 25.98
CA LEU A 381 -9.34 -8.50 25.62
C LEU A 381 -10.16 -8.52 24.33
N PHE A 382 -9.71 -9.25 23.30
CA PHE A 382 -10.48 -9.44 22.06
C PHE A 382 -11.79 -10.21 22.30
N LYS A 383 -11.82 -11.15 23.25
CA LYS A 383 -13.06 -11.83 23.65
C LYS A 383 -14.04 -10.93 24.42
N ILE A 384 -13.53 -9.99 25.23
CA ILE A 384 -14.37 -9.02 25.96
C ILE A 384 -14.95 -7.99 25.00
N PHE A 385 -14.13 -7.50 24.06
CA PHE A 385 -14.51 -6.53 23.04
C PHE A 385 -14.60 -7.21 21.68
N ALA A 386 -15.57 -8.11 21.54
CA ALA A 386 -15.79 -8.82 20.28
C ALA A 386 -16.05 -7.83 19.14
N LEU A 387 -15.25 -7.94 18.08
CA LEU A 387 -15.44 -7.16 16.87
C LEU A 387 -16.71 -7.65 16.17
N LYS A 388 -17.66 -6.75 15.90
CA LYS A 388 -19.05 -7.05 15.48
C LYS A 388 -19.21 -8.10 14.35
N LYS A 389 -18.21 -8.35 13.50
CA LYS A 389 -18.27 -9.40 12.48
C LYS A 389 -18.39 -10.82 13.07
N GLU A 390 -17.77 -11.10 14.22
CA GLU A 390 -17.89 -12.41 14.90
C GLU A 390 -19.30 -12.66 15.47
N ALA A 391 -20.04 -11.60 15.82
CA ALA A 391 -21.42 -11.71 16.29
C ALA A 391 -22.42 -12.00 15.17
N LEU A 392 -22.08 -11.65 13.91
CA LEU A 392 -22.91 -11.92 12.73
C LEU A 392 -22.65 -13.33 12.13
N ILE A 393 -21.42 -13.85 12.26
CA ILE A 393 -21.05 -15.19 11.75
C ILE A 393 -21.77 -16.33 12.50
N ASN A 394 -22.22 -16.09 13.74
CA ASN A 394 -22.93 -17.08 14.56
C ASN A 394 -24.46 -17.11 14.34
N LYS A 395 -25.00 -16.40 13.35
CA LYS A 395 -26.38 -16.62 12.87
C LYS A 395 -26.38 -17.53 11.64
N PRO A 396 -27.17 -18.61 11.61
CA PRO A 396 -27.27 -19.46 10.43
C PRO A 396 -27.96 -18.69 9.30
N SER A 397 -27.20 -18.43 8.24
CA SER A 397 -27.64 -18.16 6.86
C SER A 397 -28.98 -17.42 6.70
N GLU A 398 -28.95 -16.11 6.91
CA GLU A 398 -29.61 -15.21 5.96
C GLU A 398 -28.49 -14.66 5.09
N GLU A 399 -28.51 -15.02 3.81
CA GLU A 399 -27.64 -14.43 2.79
C GLU A 399 -27.90 -12.93 2.79
N ILE A 400 -27.09 -12.16 3.53
CA ILE A 400 -26.94 -10.74 3.27
C ILE A 400 -26.25 -10.72 1.90
N PRO A 401 -26.95 -10.29 0.83
CA PRO A 401 -26.31 -10.19 -0.46
C PRO A 401 -25.10 -9.30 -0.23
N MET A 402 -23.95 -9.74 -0.72
CA MET A 402 -22.76 -8.92 -0.81
C MET A 402 -23.07 -7.86 -1.87
N GLU A 403 -23.90 -6.88 -1.50
CA GLU A 403 -24.08 -5.66 -2.23
C GLU A 403 -22.74 -4.93 -2.10
N ILE A 404 -21.92 -5.14 -3.13
CA ILE A 404 -21.01 -4.12 -3.63
C ILE A 404 -21.76 -2.80 -3.48
N PRO A 405 -21.18 -1.72 -2.92
CA PRO A 405 -21.78 -0.41 -3.03
C PRO A 405 -21.92 -0.14 -4.53
N LYS A 406 -23.10 -0.40 -5.07
CA LYS A 406 -23.46 0.09 -6.38
C LYS A 406 -23.30 1.59 -6.26
N ARG A 407 -22.46 2.17 -7.12
CA ARG A 407 -22.40 3.62 -7.31
C ARG A 407 -23.85 4.09 -7.47
N SER A 408 -24.40 4.67 -6.40
CA SER A 408 -25.75 5.23 -6.28
C SER A 408 -26.83 4.51 -7.09
N ASP A 409 -27.26 3.31 -6.67
CA ASP A 409 -28.52 2.70 -7.13
C ASP A 409 -29.76 3.34 -6.46
N THR A 410 -29.64 4.57 -5.94
CA THR A 410 -30.81 5.42 -5.71
C THR A 410 -31.20 6.01 -7.06
N ALA A 411 -32.02 5.29 -7.80
CA ALA A 411 -32.75 5.83 -8.96
C ALA A 411 -33.66 6.97 -8.50
N LYS A 412 -33.07 8.14 -8.27
CA LYS A 412 -33.80 9.41 -8.22
C LYS A 412 -34.31 9.64 -9.65
N PRO A 413 -35.55 10.12 -9.82
CA PRO A 413 -36.05 10.42 -11.15
C PRO A 413 -35.08 11.41 -11.83
N PRO A 414 -34.80 11.24 -13.13
CA PRO A 414 -33.91 12.14 -13.85
C PRO A 414 -34.40 13.58 -13.65
N PHE A 415 -33.47 14.49 -13.40
CA PHE A 415 -33.80 15.89 -13.17
C PHE A 415 -34.75 16.42 -14.25
N LYS A 416 -35.71 17.24 -13.82
CA LYS A 416 -36.63 17.91 -14.76
C LYS A 416 -35.81 18.80 -15.70
N ARG A 417 -36.17 18.75 -16.98
CA ARG A 417 -35.52 19.55 -18.02
C ARG A 417 -36.18 20.93 -18.04
N VAL A 418 -35.37 21.96 -17.94
CA VAL A 418 -35.77 23.37 -17.96
C VAL A 418 -35.21 24.02 -19.22
N PHE A 419 -35.85 25.09 -19.69
CA PHE A 419 -35.28 25.93 -20.73
C PHE A 419 -33.98 26.56 -20.24
N ASN A 420 -33.02 26.72 -21.15
CA ASN A 420 -31.70 27.22 -20.80
C ASN A 420 -31.74 28.74 -20.57
N ASP A 421 -31.89 29.14 -19.31
CA ASP A 421 -31.84 30.54 -18.85
C ASP A 421 -30.54 30.82 -18.05
N LEU A 422 -29.47 30.06 -18.30
CA LEU A 422 -28.23 30.14 -17.51
C LEU A 422 -27.40 31.40 -17.82
N ASP A 423 -27.22 32.24 -16.80
CA ASP A 423 -26.29 33.38 -16.86
C ASP A 423 -24.80 32.95 -16.77
N LEU A 424 -23.91 33.87 -17.15
CA LEU A 424 -22.44 33.71 -17.05
C LEU A 424 -21.95 33.37 -15.63
N SER A 425 -22.67 33.80 -14.58
CA SER A 425 -22.38 33.45 -13.18
C SER A 425 -22.60 31.97 -12.90
N HIS A 426 -23.68 31.39 -13.42
CA HIS A 426 -23.98 29.97 -13.27
C HIS A 426 -22.95 29.11 -14.00
N VAL A 427 -22.48 29.57 -15.17
CA VAL A 427 -21.40 28.90 -15.90
C VAL A 427 -20.11 28.90 -15.07
N SER A 428 -19.74 30.00 -14.42
CA SER A 428 -18.54 30.04 -13.57
C SER A 428 -18.66 29.10 -12.36
N LEU A 429 -19.82 29.04 -11.71
CA LEU A 429 -20.08 28.11 -10.60
C LEU A 429 -20.05 26.64 -11.06
N MET A 430 -20.57 26.37 -12.26
CA MET A 430 -20.47 25.05 -12.87
C MET A 430 -19.01 24.65 -13.08
N GLU A 431 -18.20 25.53 -13.65
CA GLU A 431 -16.79 25.24 -13.94
C GLU A 431 -16.00 24.94 -12.66
N THR A 432 -16.22 25.68 -11.57
CA THR A 432 -15.53 25.43 -10.30
C THR A 432 -15.93 24.09 -9.66
N HIS A 433 -17.22 23.78 -9.58
CA HIS A 433 -17.67 22.53 -8.98
C HIS A 433 -17.40 21.30 -9.86
N LEU A 434 -17.54 21.43 -11.19
CA LEU A 434 -17.24 20.35 -12.13
C LEU A 434 -15.73 20.07 -12.18
N SER A 435 -14.89 21.11 -12.21
CA SER A 435 -13.43 20.92 -12.17
C SER A 435 -13.00 20.24 -10.87
N HIS A 436 -13.58 20.63 -9.73
CA HIS A 436 -13.35 19.95 -8.46
C HIS A 436 -13.75 18.47 -8.52
N TYR A 437 -14.95 18.16 -9.03
CA TYR A 437 -15.42 16.78 -9.22
C TYR A 437 -14.45 15.94 -10.08
N PHE A 438 -13.99 16.47 -11.21
CA PHE A 438 -13.03 15.78 -12.07
C PHE A 438 -11.66 15.60 -11.39
N CYS A 439 -11.18 16.61 -10.66
CA CYS A 439 -9.91 16.53 -9.92
C CYS A 439 -9.98 15.46 -8.83
N VAL A 440 -11.07 15.42 -8.06
CA VAL A 440 -11.29 14.41 -7.02
C VAL A 440 -11.47 13.03 -7.64
N ARG A 441 -12.28 12.87 -8.68
CA ARG A 441 -12.52 11.55 -9.31
C ARG A 441 -11.25 10.97 -9.93
N TYR A 442 -10.50 11.77 -10.69
CA TYR A 442 -9.32 11.31 -11.43
C TYR A 442 -7.99 11.55 -10.70
N GLY A 443 -7.98 12.13 -9.49
CA GLY A 443 -6.76 12.35 -8.70
C GLY A 443 -5.79 13.35 -9.35
N LEU A 444 -6.32 14.39 -9.98
CA LEU A 444 -5.57 15.43 -10.69
C LEU A 444 -5.44 16.70 -9.84
N LYS A 445 -4.40 17.48 -10.10
CA LYS A 445 -4.33 18.86 -9.61
C LYS A 445 -5.20 19.76 -10.48
N THR A 446 -5.76 20.82 -9.89
CA THR A 446 -6.56 21.81 -10.63
C THR A 446 -5.79 22.39 -11.83
N ARG A 447 -4.52 22.77 -11.62
CA ARG A 447 -3.66 23.29 -12.70
C ARG A 447 -3.44 22.30 -13.84
N THR A 448 -3.19 21.02 -13.55
CA THR A 448 -2.94 20.02 -14.61
C THR A 448 -4.23 19.68 -15.35
N PHE A 449 -5.37 19.73 -14.67
CA PHE A 449 -6.67 19.61 -15.29
C PHE A 449 -6.98 20.81 -16.21
N GLU A 450 -6.73 22.04 -15.77
CA GLU A 450 -6.82 23.25 -16.61
C GLU A 450 -5.96 23.12 -17.87
N GLU A 451 -4.70 22.70 -17.74
CA GLU A 451 -3.81 22.45 -18.89
C GLU A 451 -4.38 21.41 -19.88
N MET A 452 -5.09 20.38 -19.39
CA MET A 452 -5.76 19.39 -20.25
C MET A 452 -6.97 19.98 -20.98
N VAL A 453 -7.75 20.83 -20.31
CA VAL A 453 -8.91 21.53 -20.88
C VAL A 453 -8.45 22.53 -21.94
N ASP A 454 -7.44 23.35 -21.65
CA ASP A 454 -6.86 24.32 -22.59
C ASP A 454 -6.33 23.65 -23.86
N MET A 455 -5.70 22.47 -23.71
CA MET A 455 -5.26 21.67 -24.84
C MET A 455 -6.42 21.18 -25.70
N ALA A 456 -7.53 20.76 -25.08
CA ALA A 456 -8.72 20.31 -25.79
C ALA A 456 -9.45 21.47 -26.48
N GLU A 457 -9.59 22.62 -25.80
CA GLU A 457 -10.14 23.85 -26.35
C GLU A 457 -9.31 24.34 -27.55
N SER A 458 -7.99 24.35 -27.42
CA SER A 458 -7.07 24.73 -28.51
C SER A 458 -7.21 23.81 -29.72
N GLN A 459 -7.39 22.50 -29.51
CA GLN A 459 -7.63 21.55 -30.60
C GLN A 459 -8.97 21.80 -31.28
N LEU A 460 -10.03 22.07 -30.53
CA LEU A 460 -11.34 22.40 -31.10
C LEU A 460 -11.28 23.72 -31.88
N LEU A 461 -10.64 24.75 -31.34
CA LEU A 461 -10.47 26.05 -32.00
C LEU A 461 -9.64 25.94 -33.28
N GLN A 462 -8.60 25.09 -33.30
CA GLN A 462 -7.85 24.80 -34.51
C GLN A 462 -8.76 24.16 -35.56
N LEU A 463 -9.62 23.22 -35.18
CA LEU A 463 -10.57 22.62 -36.13
C LEU A 463 -11.55 23.62 -36.69
N ILE A 464 -12.12 24.48 -35.83
CA ILE A 464 -13.05 25.52 -36.29
C ILE A 464 -12.35 26.47 -37.28
N LYS A 465 -11.07 26.77 -37.07
CA LYS A 465 -10.26 27.60 -37.98
C LYS A 465 -9.84 26.87 -39.25
N THR A 466 -9.62 25.55 -39.21
CA THR A 466 -9.31 24.75 -40.40
C THR A 466 -10.55 24.39 -41.21
N ASP A 467 -11.70 24.26 -40.54
CA ASP A 467 -13.04 24.13 -41.12
C ASP A 467 -13.58 25.51 -41.57
N GLU A 468 -12.70 26.46 -41.96
CA GLU A 468 -13.08 27.59 -42.82
C GLU A 468 -13.52 27.07 -44.19
N LEU A 469 -14.72 26.48 -44.22
CA LEU A 469 -15.67 26.27 -45.30
C LEU A 469 -16.96 25.75 -44.64
N ILE A 470 -17.65 26.62 -43.90
CA ILE A 470 -19.12 26.63 -43.85
C ILE A 470 -19.59 27.66 -44.87
#